data_AF-D3PTF8-F1
#
_entry.id   AF-D3PTF8-F1
#
_cell.length_a   1.000
_cell.length_b   1.000
_cell.length_c   1.000
_cell.angle_alpha   90.00
_cell.angle_beta   90.00
_cell.angle_gamma   90.00
#
_symmetry.space_group_name_H-M   'P 1'
#
loop_
_entity.id
_entity.type
_entity.pdbx_description
1 polymer ?
#
loop_
_entity_poly.entity_id
_entity_poly.type
_entity_poly.pdbx_seq_one_letter_code
_entity_poly.pdbx_strand_id
1 'polypeptide(L)'
;MEKPTKRQTFEQSQDALEAITSNLHVEPHQQLYFFLHDLATDLIYAARQLKEHNELEPAELRRIARRAMAAYVASLELFGVTGPENEDAVRDILRNPHRMKGVETP
;
A
#
# COMPACT_ATOMS: atom_id res chain seq x y z
N MET A 1 -6.66 46.92 3.13
CA MET A 1 -5.28 46.45 2.85
C MET A 1 -5.22 44.98 3.24
N GLU A 2 -5.33 44.08 2.26
CA GLU A 2 -5.12 42.64 2.51
C GLU A 2 -3.65 42.42 2.87
N LYS A 3 -3.41 41.73 3.99
CA LYS A 3 -2.05 41.33 4.37
C LYS A 3 -1.53 40.31 3.34
N PRO A 4 -0.28 40.43 2.88
CA PRO A 4 0.27 39.45 1.95
C PRO A 4 0.37 38.11 2.69
N THR A 5 -0.39 37.11 2.23
CA THR A 5 -0.26 35.73 2.70
C THR A 5 1.14 35.26 2.34
N LYS A 6 2.04 35.18 3.32
CA LYS A 6 3.39 34.62 3.12
C LYS A 6 3.23 33.20 2.58
N ARG A 7 3.73 32.94 1.37
CA ARG A 7 3.79 31.59 0.82
C ARG A 7 4.68 30.76 1.74
N GLN A 8 4.12 29.70 2.33
CA GLN A 8 4.91 28.70 3.03
C GLN A 8 5.89 28.06 2.05
N THR A 9 7.12 27.88 2.50
CA THR A 9 8.12 27.12 1.77
C THR A 9 7.81 25.61 1.83
N PHE A 10 8.42 24.84 0.93
CA PHE A 10 8.22 23.38 0.89
C PHE A 10 8.68 22.71 2.19
N GLU A 11 9.82 23.14 2.72
CA GLU A 11 10.38 22.66 4.00
C GLU A 11 9.42 22.95 5.17
N GLN A 12 8.88 24.16 5.25
CA GLN A 12 7.86 24.50 6.27
C GLN A 12 6.58 23.68 6.15
N SER A 13 6.23 23.24 4.94
CA SER A 13 5.08 22.35 4.73
C SER A 13 5.38 20.92 5.16
N GLN A 14 6.62 20.45 4.97
CA GLN A 14 7.06 19.13 5.44
C GLN A 14 7.13 19.08 6.97
N ASP A 15 7.75 20.08 7.61
CA ASP A 15 7.82 20.17 9.07
C ASP A 15 6.42 20.22 9.71
N ALA A 16 5.48 20.92 9.08
CA ALA A 16 4.11 21.00 9.55
C ALA A 16 3.36 19.67 9.38
N LEU A 17 3.56 18.96 8.26
CA LEU A 17 3.01 17.63 8.05
C LEU A 17 3.56 16.65 9.08
N GLU A 18 4.86 16.66 9.31
CA GLU A 18 5.54 15.78 10.26
C GLU A 18 5.09 16.06 11.69
N ALA A 19 4.89 17.33 12.07
CA ALA A 19 4.32 17.70 13.36
C ALA A 19 2.84 17.27 13.54
N ILE A 20 2.06 17.18 12.46
CA ILE A 20 0.68 16.67 12.49
C ILE A 20 0.66 15.15 12.58
N THR A 21 1.56 14.47 11.87
CA THR A 21 1.59 13.01 11.76
C THR A 21 2.42 12.34 12.84
N SER A 22 3.28 13.07 13.58
CA SER A 22 4.18 12.53 14.59
C SER A 22 3.46 11.79 15.73
N ASN A 23 2.20 12.15 15.99
CA ASN A 23 1.36 11.51 17.02
C ASN A 23 0.30 10.58 16.42
N LEU A 24 0.29 10.39 15.10
CA LEU A 24 -0.68 9.55 14.42
C LEU A 24 -0.23 8.09 14.54
N HIS A 25 -0.66 7.42 15.61
CA HIS A 25 -0.49 5.98 15.72
C HIS A 25 -1.59 5.28 14.92
N VAL A 26 -1.21 4.62 13.83
CA VAL A 26 -2.11 3.79 13.03
C VAL A 26 -1.75 2.34 13.31
N GLU A 27 -2.71 1.58 13.84
CA GLU A 27 -2.50 0.17 14.15
C GLU A 27 -2.09 -0.60 12.87
N PRO A 28 -1.15 -1.57 12.94
CA PRO A 28 -0.64 -2.26 11.76
C PRO A 28 -1.72 -2.89 10.86
N HIS A 29 -2.80 -3.42 11.47
CA HIS A 29 -3.93 -4.00 10.72
C HIS A 29 -4.72 -2.94 9.93
N GLN A 30 -4.80 -1.71 10.46
CA GLN A 30 -5.43 -0.58 9.75
C GLN A 30 -4.56 -0.13 8.58
N GLN A 31 -3.23 -0.09 8.76
CA GLN A 31 -2.30 0.21 7.66
C GLN A 31 -2.42 -0.81 6.53
N LEU A 32 -2.42 -2.10 6.87
CA LEU A 32 -2.60 -3.18 5.89
C LEU A 32 -3.94 -3.03 5.16
N TYR A 33 -5.03 -2.77 5.88
CA TYR A 33 -6.33 -2.51 5.27
C TYR A 33 -6.29 -1.36 4.26
N PHE A 34 -5.68 -0.22 4.62
CA PHE A 34 -5.54 0.92 3.72
C PHE A 34 -4.76 0.56 2.45
N PHE A 35 -3.63 -0.14 2.58
CA PHE A 35 -2.84 -0.54 1.41
C PHE A 35 -3.57 -1.53 0.50
N LEU A 36 -4.29 -2.50 1.08
CA LEU A 36 -5.09 -3.46 0.32
C LEU A 36 -6.26 -2.78 -0.39
N HIS A 37 -6.94 -1.85 0.27
CA HIS A 37 -8.03 -1.08 -0.31
C HIS A 37 -7.56 -0.25 -1.52
N ASP A 38 -6.44 0.48 -1.36
CA ASP A 38 -5.85 1.27 -2.45
C ASP A 38 -5.42 0.39 -3.62
N LEU A 39 -4.77 -0.75 -3.33
CA LEU A 39 -4.36 -1.71 -4.36
C LEU A 39 -5.57 -2.28 -5.12
N ALA A 40 -6.64 -2.66 -4.42
CA ALA A 40 -7.85 -3.18 -5.04
C ALA A 40 -8.49 -2.14 -5.96
N THR A 41 -8.55 -0.89 -5.52
CA THR A 41 -9.07 0.23 -6.33
C THR A 41 -8.25 0.43 -7.60
N ASP A 42 -6.92 0.43 -7.48
CA ASP A 42 -6.00 0.57 -8.61
C ASP A 42 -6.13 -0.59 -9.60
N LEU A 43 -6.26 -1.82 -9.12
CA LEU A 43 -6.45 -3.01 -9.96
C LEU A 43 -7.79 -2.97 -10.71
N ILE A 44 -8.87 -2.55 -10.06
CA ILE A 44 -10.19 -2.38 -10.71
C ILE A 44 -10.10 -1.32 -11.81
N TYR A 45 -9.42 -0.21 -11.55
CA TYR A 45 -9.22 0.83 -12.54
C TYR A 45 -8.42 0.32 -13.74
N ALA A 46 -7.29 -0.36 -13.50
CA ALA A 46 -6.47 -0.95 -14.57
C ALA A 46 -7.25 -2.01 -15.38
N ALA A 47 -8.07 -2.83 -14.73
CA ALA A 47 -8.92 -3.79 -15.44
C ALA A 47 -9.95 -3.11 -16.35
N ARG A 48 -10.50 -1.96 -15.93
CA ARG A 48 -11.39 -1.14 -16.78
C ARG A 48 -10.64 -0.54 -17.96
N GLN A 49 -9.46 0.03 -17.74
CA GLN A 49 -8.62 0.57 -18.81
C GLN A 49 -8.28 -0.50 -19.86
N LEU A 50 -7.86 -1.68 -19.42
CA LEU A 50 -7.63 -2.81 -20.31
C LEU A 50 -8.89 -3.23 -21.08
N LYS A 51 -10.07 -3.21 -20.45
CA LYS A 51 -11.34 -3.54 -21.11
C LYS A 51 -11.75 -2.49 -22.15
N GLU A 52 -11.56 -1.21 -21.84
CA GLU A 52 -12.05 -0.08 -22.64
C GLU A 52 -11.08 0.30 -23.77
N HIS A 53 -9.78 0.16 -23.53
CA HIS A 53 -8.73 0.66 -24.40
C HIS A 53 -7.75 -0.41 -24.88
N ASN A 54 -7.85 -1.66 -24.39
CA ASN A 54 -6.90 -2.75 -24.67
C ASN A 54 -5.43 -2.43 -24.35
N GLU A 55 -5.19 -1.38 -23.58
CA GLU A 55 -3.86 -0.90 -23.24
C GLU A 55 -3.80 -0.52 -21.77
N LEU A 56 -2.60 -0.57 -21.20
CA LEU A 56 -2.32 -0.13 -19.84
C LEU A 56 -0.95 0.55 -19.81
N GLU A 57 -0.92 1.78 -19.31
CA GLU A 57 0.29 2.58 -19.32
C GLU A 57 1.37 1.98 -18.40
N PRO A 58 2.65 1.92 -18.81
CA PRO A 58 3.72 1.40 -17.96
C PRO A 58 3.83 2.13 -16.61
N ALA A 59 3.43 3.40 -16.54
CA ALA A 59 3.39 4.16 -15.30
C ALA A 59 2.35 3.63 -14.30
N GLU A 60 1.21 3.14 -14.79
CA GLU A 60 0.14 2.57 -13.95
C GLU A 60 0.54 1.20 -13.41
N LEU A 61 1.17 0.37 -14.23
CA LEU A 61 1.78 -0.90 -13.79
C LEU A 61 2.80 -0.65 -12.67
N ARG A 62 3.68 0.36 -12.82
CA ARG A 62 4.64 0.74 -11.77
C ARG A 62 3.96 1.26 -10.50
N ARG A 63 2.79 1.90 -10.60
CA ARG A 63 2.01 2.36 -9.44
C ARG A 63 1.43 1.15 -8.69
N ILE A 64 0.78 0.24 -9.41
CA ILE A 64 0.19 -0.99 -8.86
C ILE A 64 1.26 -1.84 -8.18
N ALA A 65 2.41 -2.05 -8.83
CA ALA A 65 3.50 -2.82 -8.25
C ALA A 65 4.01 -2.23 -6.92
N ARG A 66 4.13 -0.90 -6.83
CA ARG A 66 4.54 -0.21 -5.59
C ARG A 66 3.49 -0.35 -4.50
N ARG A 67 2.21 -0.26 -4.83
CA ARG A 67 1.11 -0.47 -3.87
C ARG A 67 1.03 -1.91 -3.38
N ALA A 68 1.25 -2.88 -4.27
CA ALA A 68 1.33 -4.29 -3.91
C ALA A 68 2.50 -4.56 -2.95
N MET A 69 3.67 -3.95 -3.20
CA MET A 69 4.81 -4.06 -2.29
C MET A 69 4.54 -3.42 -0.92
N ALA A 70 3.86 -2.26 -0.88
CA ALA A 70 3.50 -1.62 0.38
C ALA A 70 2.54 -2.48 1.21
N ALA A 71 1.51 -3.07 0.57
CA ALA A 71 0.60 -4.01 1.24
C ALA A 71 1.35 -5.26 1.74
N TYR A 72 2.29 -5.78 0.96
CA TYR A 72 3.11 -6.91 1.34
C TYR A 72 3.96 -6.59 2.59
N VAL A 73 4.70 -5.48 2.59
CA VAL A 73 5.53 -5.07 3.73
C VAL A 73 4.69 -4.86 4.99
N ALA A 74 3.54 -4.18 4.88
CA ALA A 74 2.63 -3.99 6.00
C ALA A 74 2.09 -5.34 6.55
N SER A 75 1.91 -6.34 5.67
CA SER A 75 1.50 -7.68 6.10
C SER A 75 2.61 -8.41 6.87
N LEU A 76 3.88 -8.26 6.47
CA LEU A 76 5.00 -8.89 7.17
C LEU A 76 5.13 -8.39 8.61
N GLU A 77 4.90 -7.09 8.82
CA GLU A 77 4.88 -6.47 10.15
C GLU A 77 3.76 -7.03 11.03
N LEU A 78 2.56 -7.20 10.46
CA LEU A 78 1.40 -7.74 11.17
C LEU A 78 1.59 -9.22 11.56
N PHE A 79 2.17 -10.03 10.66
CA PHE A 79 2.29 -11.47 10.85
C PHE A 79 3.63 -11.89 11.48
N GLY A 80 4.49 -10.94 11.87
CA GLY A 80 5.77 -11.24 12.52
C GLY A 80 6.72 -12.07 11.66
N VAL A 81 6.59 -12.00 10.33
CA VAL A 81 7.33 -12.81 9.37
C VAL A 81 8.74 -12.24 9.22
N THR A 82 9.60 -12.57 10.18
CA THR A 82 11.00 -12.17 10.23
C THR A 82 11.90 -13.41 10.21
N GLY A 83 12.10 -13.99 9.03
CA GLY A 83 13.03 -15.12 8.86
C GLY A 83 12.91 -15.81 7.50
N PRO A 84 13.98 -16.46 7.01
CA PRO A 84 14.03 -17.10 5.69
C PRO A 84 13.05 -18.28 5.55
N GLU A 85 12.78 -19.03 6.62
CA GLU A 85 11.79 -20.14 6.62
C GLU A 85 10.36 -19.64 6.36
N ASN A 86 10.13 -18.37 6.68
CA ASN A 86 8.86 -17.70 6.63
C ASN A 86 8.63 -17.03 5.25
N GLU A 87 9.70 -16.66 4.53
CA GLU A 87 9.64 -16.21 3.13
C GLU A 87 9.23 -17.33 2.16
N ASP A 88 9.71 -18.55 2.37
CA ASP A 88 9.37 -19.69 1.51
C ASP A 88 7.89 -20.10 1.69
N ALA A 89 7.38 -20.07 2.92
CA ALA A 89 5.96 -20.25 3.20
C ALA A 89 5.11 -19.18 2.52
N VAL A 90 5.50 -17.90 2.63
CA VAL A 90 4.83 -16.79 1.98
C VAL A 90 4.87 -16.91 0.45
N ARG A 91 6.01 -17.31 -0.14
CA ARG A 91 6.11 -17.56 -1.58
C ARG A 91 5.23 -18.71 -2.05
N ASP A 92 5.12 -19.78 -1.27
CA ASP A 92 4.22 -20.89 -1.60
C ASP A 92 2.76 -20.45 -1.55
N ILE A 93 2.37 -19.66 -0.54
CA ILE A 93 1.04 -19.06 -0.42
C ILE A 93 0.73 -18.17 -1.64
N LEU A 94 1.68 -17.31 -2.04
CA LEU A 94 1.50 -16.43 -3.20
C LEU A 94 1.42 -17.20 -4.53
N ARG A 95 2.14 -18.32 -4.65
CA ARG A 95 2.06 -19.20 -5.83
C ARG A 95 0.77 -20.02 -5.86
N ASN A 96 0.24 -20.38 -4.69
CA ASN A 96 -0.89 -21.28 -4.54
C ASN A 96 -1.99 -20.71 -3.61
N PRO A 97 -2.54 -19.50 -3.87
CA PRO A 97 -3.43 -18.82 -2.94
C PRO A 97 -4.74 -19.57 -2.68
N HIS A 98 -5.18 -20.40 -3.65
CA HIS A 98 -6.36 -21.26 -3.52
C HIS A 98 -6.22 -22.35 -2.44
N ARG A 99 -4.99 -22.71 -2.05
CA ARG A 99 -4.71 -23.70 -0.99
C ARG A 99 -4.94 -23.16 0.42
N MET A 100 -5.08 -21.84 0.58
CA MET A 100 -5.35 -21.19 1.86
C MET A 100 -6.84 -21.15 2.23
N LYS A 101 -7.73 -21.68 1.38
CA LYS A 101 -9.17 -21.67 1.62
C LYS A 101 -9.53 -22.61 2.79
N GLY A 102 -9.90 -22.06 3.93
CA GLY A 102 -10.31 -22.82 5.13
C GLY A 102 -9.17 -23.17 6.08
N VAL A 103 -7.97 -22.64 5.86
CA VAL A 103 -6.89 -22.69 6.85
C VAL A 103 -7.12 -21.55 7.85
N GLU A 104 -7.19 -21.86 9.14
CA GLU A 104 -7.18 -20.83 10.19
C GLU A 104 -5.86 -20.06 10.08
N THR A 105 -5.95 -18.76 9.83
CA THR A 105 -4.80 -17.88 9.98
C THR A 105 -4.39 -17.89 11.45
N PRO A 106 -3.09 -18.09 11.75
CA PRO A 106 -2.58 -18.12 13.11
C PRO A 106 -2.90 -16.84 13.89
#